data_AF-A0A7V4LG28-F1
#
_entry.id   AF-A0A7V4LG28-F1
#
_cell.length_a   1.000
_cell.length_b   1.000
_cell.length_c   1.000
_cell.angle_alpha   90.00
_cell.angle_beta   90.00
_cell.angle_gamma   90.00
#
_symmetry.space_group_name_H-M   'P 1'
#
loop_
_entity.id
_entity.type
_entity.pdbx_description
1 polymer ?
#
loop_
_entity_poly.entity_id
_entity_poly.type
_entity_poly.pdbx_seq_one_letter_code
_entity_poly.pdbx_strand_id
1 'polypeptide(L)'
;MTRRHCRPPAPPSRTRGRNGPLPALLAALLLGTPGCGDDDDADTGPEDAPIDGGADADADGAADGDAEVEPEDGGVEDAPPPPVTVAAAFDLLAAADPKLDGFDGWPLAFDVDAGGRTGLACRVTLARPSGTLAALDGTLDDTSCTATWDGRDAAGAWVAPGSLTATAEVRAAAGGETLATAEAELEVVRLGIDRVQLLPGPAGKRVDLLWAEMGGVEDGWWLFPRDAPPWGLDRDAAEPPAAVDLELADGTPRPLPAPWDDLRSPPLDEASVDGAERDTFNLPTAWSAGSILEATASLSSDVAGLPGGGAPASTEVRVLASPGTRLVGEGPFVPGGTVTVRSETSPIPAVQRVDWTLVWRFEARQPGGPWVPVPGAIATVHRLYGVVGAATFVDTGVPHLGWVDVIDRVAGWVDGATADPTRVAGRIVEGVYHTLGLRYDDVRGASAYSDYPDGWDDGVFFAGAFERRDYGSTINCSDAAGIVGAYANMVGIDMRYHILTHAWRDGFDLNYIRPIGFAEFDETPFLFGGGSFSYHAVAGPPDGSIFDATLALDGDGVPTAPPHAFLLAEGLPPADYLFDLSSDWAGIRIRYDETVELQ
;
A
#
# COMPACT_ATOMS: atom_id res chain seq x y z
N MET A 1 -30.28 -5.29 -58.09
CA MET A 1 -29.89 -6.48 -57.30
C MET A 1 -30.06 -6.14 -55.83
N THR A 2 -31.12 -6.60 -55.19
CA THR A 2 -31.45 -6.34 -53.79
C THR A 2 -30.66 -7.28 -52.88
N ARG A 3 -29.66 -6.75 -52.15
CA ARG A 3 -28.99 -7.50 -51.09
C ARG A 3 -29.67 -7.20 -49.75
N ARG A 4 -30.13 -8.27 -49.10
CA ARG A 4 -30.68 -8.27 -47.74
C ARG A 4 -29.54 -8.04 -46.75
N HIS A 5 -29.70 -7.09 -45.83
CA HIS A 5 -28.88 -6.98 -44.64
C HIS A 5 -29.30 -8.03 -43.61
N CYS A 6 -28.35 -8.83 -43.14
CA CYS A 6 -28.51 -9.65 -41.95
C CYS A 6 -28.34 -8.74 -40.73
N ARG A 7 -29.42 -8.55 -39.96
CA ARG A 7 -29.35 -8.02 -38.59
C ARG A 7 -28.87 -9.15 -37.65
N PRO A 8 -28.00 -8.87 -36.67
CA PRO A 8 -27.79 -9.77 -35.56
C PRO A 8 -29.07 -9.86 -34.69
N PRO A 9 -29.28 -10.97 -33.97
CA PRO A 9 -30.44 -11.14 -33.10
C PRO A 9 -30.37 -10.16 -31.93
N ALA A 10 -31.52 -9.57 -31.57
CA ALA A 10 -31.65 -8.73 -30.39
C ALA A 10 -31.38 -9.53 -29.10
N PRO A 11 -30.74 -8.93 -28.09
CA PRO A 11 -30.56 -9.58 -26.80
C PRO A 11 -31.92 -9.82 -26.11
N PRO A 12 -32.03 -10.87 -25.27
CA PRO A 12 -33.28 -11.20 -24.60
C PRO A 12 -33.67 -10.10 -23.60
N SER A 13 -34.94 -9.67 -23.67
CA SER A 13 -35.51 -8.71 -22.73
C SER A 13 -35.57 -9.32 -21.32
N ARG A 14 -34.81 -8.74 -20.38
CA ARG A 14 -34.89 -9.10 -18.95
C ARG A 14 -36.14 -8.48 -18.33
N THR A 15 -37.13 -9.32 -18.05
CA THR A 15 -38.26 -8.98 -17.16
C THR A 15 -37.76 -8.82 -15.73
N ARG A 16 -38.03 -7.65 -15.11
CA ARG A 16 -37.80 -7.38 -13.69
C ARG A 16 -38.50 -8.42 -12.80
N GLY A 17 -37.71 -9.28 -12.16
CA GLY A 17 -38.14 -10.24 -11.15
C GLY A 17 -37.67 -9.81 -9.76
N ARG A 18 -38.59 -9.82 -8.79
CA ARG A 18 -38.42 -9.41 -7.39
C ARG A 18 -37.45 -10.32 -6.61
N ASN A 19 -36.75 -9.69 -5.65
CA ASN A 19 -35.94 -10.27 -4.58
C ASN A 19 -36.54 -11.55 -3.96
N GLY A 20 -35.73 -12.61 -3.95
CA GLY A 20 -35.90 -13.83 -3.15
C GLY A 20 -34.51 -14.44 -2.86
N PRO A 21 -34.33 -15.17 -1.74
CA PRO A 21 -33.01 -15.55 -1.24
C PRO A 21 -32.36 -16.63 -2.09
N LEU A 22 -31.04 -16.51 -2.28
CA LEU A 22 -30.18 -17.46 -3.00
C LEU A 22 -30.18 -18.85 -2.31
N PRO A 23 -30.35 -19.96 -3.06
CA PRO A 23 -29.99 -21.27 -2.57
C PRO A 23 -28.54 -21.60 -2.91
N ALA A 24 -27.81 -22.11 -1.92
CA ALA A 24 -26.53 -22.77 -2.10
C ALA A 24 -26.67 -24.01 -2.99
N LEU A 25 -25.82 -24.15 -4.02
CA LEU A 25 -25.55 -25.46 -4.63
C LEU A 25 -24.20 -25.55 -5.37
N LEU A 26 -23.33 -26.36 -4.76
CA LEU A 26 -22.40 -27.36 -5.30
C LEU A 26 -21.18 -27.01 -6.16
N ALA A 27 -20.04 -27.31 -5.53
CA ALA A 27 -18.80 -27.86 -6.07
C ALA A 27 -18.96 -28.94 -7.16
N ALA A 28 -18.08 -28.87 -8.17
CA ALA A 28 -17.11 -29.91 -8.53
C ALA A 28 -16.52 -29.66 -9.93
N LEU A 29 -15.19 -29.47 -10.04
CA LEU A 29 -14.37 -30.21 -11.01
C LEU A 29 -12.86 -29.99 -10.76
N LEU A 30 -12.22 -31.06 -10.30
CA LEU A 30 -10.77 -31.30 -10.33
C LEU A 30 -10.36 -31.83 -11.73
N LEU A 31 -9.15 -31.48 -12.20
CA LEU A 31 -8.02 -32.38 -12.53
C LEU A 31 -7.12 -31.90 -13.69
N GLY A 32 -5.81 -31.80 -13.38
CA GLY A 32 -4.66 -32.09 -14.27
C GLY A 32 -4.09 -30.92 -15.08
N THR A 33 -2.78 -30.70 -15.24
CA THR A 33 -1.54 -31.47 -14.98
C THR A 33 -0.31 -30.55 -15.19
N PRO A 34 0.93 -30.96 -14.85
CA PRO A 34 2.09 -30.10 -14.63
C PRO A 34 2.99 -29.89 -15.86
N GLY A 35 3.83 -28.85 -15.83
CA GLY A 35 5.02 -28.67 -16.68
C GLY A 35 6.05 -27.81 -15.94
N CYS A 36 7.23 -28.37 -15.60
CA CYS A 36 8.52 -28.16 -16.29
C CYS A 36 8.89 -26.67 -16.31
N GLY A 37 9.83 -26.15 -15.52
CA GLY A 37 11.17 -26.66 -15.24
C GLY A 37 12.12 -26.01 -16.25
N ASP A 38 12.86 -25.00 -15.84
CA ASP A 38 14.10 -24.55 -16.48
C ASP A 38 15.02 -23.98 -15.39
N ASP A 39 16.12 -24.69 -15.21
CA ASP A 39 17.34 -24.29 -14.52
C ASP A 39 18.04 -23.21 -15.36
N ASP A 40 18.49 -22.11 -14.74
CA ASP A 40 19.57 -21.30 -15.31
C ASP A 40 20.58 -20.94 -14.21
N ASP A 41 21.64 -21.74 -14.21
CA ASP A 41 22.92 -21.47 -13.59
C ASP A 41 23.58 -20.24 -14.24
N ALA A 42 23.92 -19.24 -13.43
CA ALA A 42 24.89 -18.21 -13.79
C ALA A 42 25.97 -18.10 -12.71
N ASP A 43 26.89 -19.06 -12.81
CA ASP A 43 28.24 -19.08 -12.29
C ASP A 43 29.04 -17.88 -12.84
N THR A 44 29.49 -16.98 -11.95
CA THR A 44 30.63 -16.09 -12.23
C THR A 44 31.59 -16.16 -11.05
N GLY A 45 32.77 -16.71 -11.35
CA GLY A 45 33.78 -17.13 -10.40
C GLY A 45 34.60 -16.01 -9.74
N PRO A 46 35.72 -16.41 -9.09
CA PRO A 46 36.41 -15.61 -8.09
C PRO A 46 37.46 -14.68 -8.72
N GLU A 47 37.63 -13.48 -8.15
CA GLU A 47 38.79 -12.64 -8.43
C GLU A 47 39.86 -12.80 -7.36
N ASP A 48 41.03 -13.24 -7.85
CA ASP A 48 42.30 -13.38 -7.15
C ASP A 48 42.87 -12.04 -6.66
N ALA A 49 43.50 -12.08 -5.50
CA ALA A 49 44.52 -11.13 -5.04
C ALA A 49 45.75 -11.18 -5.99
N PRO A 50 46.62 -10.15 -6.06
CA PRO A 50 47.63 -9.96 -5.00
C PRO A 50 48.08 -8.49 -4.80
N ILE A 51 48.83 -8.20 -3.73
CA ILE A 51 50.15 -7.54 -3.78
C ILE A 51 50.76 -7.44 -2.38
N ASP A 52 52.01 -7.89 -2.35
CA ASP A 52 53.03 -7.92 -1.31
C ASP A 52 53.88 -6.63 -1.33
N GLY A 53 54.53 -6.26 -0.22
CA GLY A 53 55.78 -5.51 -0.27
C GLY A 53 55.98 -4.30 0.66
N GLY A 54 56.66 -4.56 1.80
CA GLY A 54 57.78 -3.76 2.33
C GLY A 54 57.48 -2.50 3.18
N ALA A 55 58.33 -2.02 4.07
CA ALA A 55 59.61 -2.47 4.62
C ALA A 55 59.96 -1.59 5.85
N ASP A 56 60.76 -2.18 6.74
CA ASP A 56 61.70 -1.66 7.76
C ASP A 56 61.91 -0.15 7.96
N ALA A 57 62.02 0.25 9.24
CA ALA A 57 62.99 1.24 9.69
C ALA A 57 63.32 1.07 11.19
N ASP A 58 64.59 0.74 11.44
CA ASP A 58 65.30 0.77 12.72
C ASP A 58 65.38 2.18 13.32
N ALA A 59 65.43 2.28 14.65
CA ALA A 59 66.17 3.34 15.34
C ALA A 59 66.54 2.93 16.78
N ASP A 60 67.84 2.75 16.99
CA ASP A 60 68.54 2.59 18.26
C ASP A 60 68.42 3.82 19.16
N GLY A 61 68.52 3.63 20.49
CA GLY A 61 68.55 4.74 21.44
C GLY A 61 68.85 4.37 22.89
N ALA A 62 70.14 4.08 23.15
CA ALA A 62 70.97 4.31 24.35
C ALA A 62 70.39 4.23 25.80
N ALA A 63 71.22 3.58 26.62
CA ALA A 63 71.17 3.47 28.07
C ALA A 63 71.47 4.78 28.81
N ASP A 64 70.82 4.96 29.95
CA ASP A 64 71.30 5.57 31.20
C ASP A 64 70.33 5.02 32.29
N GLY A 65 70.71 4.48 33.44
CA GLY A 65 71.97 4.63 34.14
C GLY A 65 71.81 5.19 35.55
N ASP A 66 70.66 5.08 36.23
CA ASP A 66 70.52 5.56 37.62
C ASP A 66 69.91 4.51 38.56
N ALA A 67 70.75 4.10 39.52
CA ALA A 67 70.38 3.27 40.65
C ALA A 67 69.73 4.16 41.73
N GLU A 68 68.41 4.14 41.83
CA GLU A 68 67.69 4.73 42.95
C GLU A 68 67.16 3.65 43.90
N VAL A 69 67.90 3.49 45.00
CA VAL A 69 67.47 3.20 46.37
C VAL A 69 66.09 2.53 46.51
N GLU A 70 66.10 1.22 46.77
CA GLU A 70 64.93 0.49 47.30
C GLU A 70 64.48 1.13 48.63
N PRO A 71 63.26 1.69 48.71
CA PRO A 71 62.66 2.01 50.00
C PRO A 71 62.29 0.70 50.68
N GLU A 72 62.73 0.56 51.93
CA GLU A 72 62.38 -0.56 52.79
C GLU A 72 60.86 -0.78 52.78
N ASP A 73 60.49 -2.00 52.40
CA ASP A 73 59.17 -2.62 52.38
C ASP A 73 58.51 -2.51 53.78
N GLY A 74 57.90 -1.35 54.03
CA GLY A 74 56.94 -1.17 55.09
C GLY A 74 55.64 -1.81 54.65
N GLY A 75 55.51 -3.11 54.90
CA GLY A 75 54.32 -3.92 54.61
C GLY A 75 53.05 -3.23 55.12
N VAL A 76 52.44 -2.43 54.25
CA VAL A 76 51.06 -1.99 54.40
C VAL A 76 50.27 -3.24 54.08
N GLU A 77 49.63 -3.84 55.09
CA GLU A 77 48.59 -4.82 54.85
C GLU A 77 47.58 -4.15 53.91
N ASP A 78 47.63 -4.51 52.63
CA ASP A 78 46.70 -4.01 51.62
C ASP A 78 45.30 -4.26 52.16
N ALA A 79 44.54 -3.17 52.34
CA ALA A 79 43.17 -3.26 52.79
C ALA A 79 42.44 -4.24 51.86
N PRO A 80 41.63 -5.18 52.41
CA PRO A 80 40.95 -6.17 51.58
C PRO A 80 40.16 -5.44 50.48
N PRO A 81 40.24 -5.91 49.22
CA PRO A 81 39.58 -5.23 48.11
C PRO A 81 38.09 -5.11 48.40
N PRO A 82 37.45 -3.99 48.02
CA PRO A 82 36.04 -3.78 48.26
C PRO A 82 35.20 -4.94 47.70
N PRO A 83 34.05 -5.25 48.33
CA PRO A 83 33.18 -6.32 47.84
C PRO A 83 32.69 -6.00 46.43
N VAL A 84 32.57 -7.03 45.59
CA VAL A 84 31.93 -6.90 44.28
C VAL A 84 30.45 -6.69 44.53
N THR A 85 29.83 -5.76 43.82
CA THR A 85 28.38 -5.57 43.87
C THR A 85 27.79 -5.62 42.47
N VAL A 86 26.53 -6.01 42.38
CA VAL A 86 25.76 -6.01 41.13
C VAL A 86 24.33 -5.56 41.45
N ALA A 87 23.73 -4.80 40.56
CA ALA A 87 22.34 -4.36 40.63
C ALA A 87 21.72 -4.36 39.23
N ALA A 88 20.40 -4.48 39.14
CA ALA A 88 19.71 -4.28 37.87
C ALA A 88 19.94 -2.84 37.38
N ALA A 89 20.27 -2.66 36.09
CA ALA A 89 20.44 -1.33 35.52
C ALA A 89 19.11 -0.55 35.60
N PHE A 90 19.19 0.76 35.83
CA PHE A 90 18.00 1.62 35.99
C PHE A 90 17.14 1.70 34.72
N ASP A 91 17.76 1.54 33.55
CA ASP A 91 17.14 1.54 32.23
C ASP A 91 16.92 0.14 31.67
N LEU A 92 16.96 -0.89 32.52
CA LEU A 92 16.64 -2.26 32.12
C LEU A 92 15.23 -2.33 31.55
N LEU A 93 15.11 -2.84 30.33
CA LEU A 93 13.83 -3.00 29.65
C LEU A 93 12.95 -3.98 30.43
N ALA A 94 11.81 -3.48 30.90
CA ALA A 94 10.91 -4.21 31.79
C ALA A 94 10.10 -5.33 31.10
N ALA A 95 9.79 -5.16 29.81
CA ALA A 95 9.02 -6.11 29.03
C ALA A 95 9.50 -6.18 27.58
N ALA A 96 9.40 -7.35 26.97
CA ALA A 96 9.65 -7.53 25.55
C ALA A 96 8.68 -8.54 24.93
N ASP A 97 8.43 -8.36 23.63
CA ASP A 97 7.76 -9.35 22.78
C ASP A 97 8.79 -9.90 21.78
N PRO A 98 9.32 -11.11 22.03
CA PRO A 98 10.31 -11.72 21.15
C PRO A 98 9.80 -12.07 19.75
N LYS A 99 8.48 -12.00 19.52
CA LYS A 99 7.82 -12.31 18.25
C LYS A 99 7.55 -11.06 17.40
N LEU A 100 8.01 -9.89 17.81
CA LEU A 100 7.97 -8.70 16.95
C LEU A 100 8.96 -8.79 15.80
N ASP A 101 8.59 -8.24 14.64
CA ASP A 101 9.49 -8.20 13.50
C ASP A 101 10.69 -7.29 13.81
N GLY A 102 11.88 -7.76 13.45
CA GLY A 102 13.13 -7.07 13.76
C GLY A 102 13.58 -7.18 15.22
N PHE A 103 12.96 -8.05 16.02
CA PHE A 103 13.50 -8.43 17.32
C PHE A 103 14.80 -9.23 17.14
N ASP A 104 15.92 -8.61 17.49
CA ASP A 104 17.27 -9.18 17.43
C ASP A 104 17.78 -9.67 18.78
N GLY A 105 16.97 -9.50 19.82
CA GLY A 105 17.22 -9.99 21.18
C GLY A 105 16.80 -8.98 22.25
N TRP A 106 16.58 -9.48 23.45
CA TRP A 106 16.32 -8.68 24.64
C TRP A 106 17.66 -8.34 25.30
N PRO A 107 18.09 -7.06 25.29
CA PRO A 107 19.27 -6.64 26.01
C PRO A 107 18.99 -6.66 27.52
N LEU A 108 19.74 -7.48 28.25
CA LEU A 108 19.73 -7.57 29.70
C LEU A 108 20.99 -6.88 30.22
N ALA A 109 20.84 -5.89 31.09
CA ALA A 109 21.94 -5.09 31.63
C ALA A 109 21.86 -4.98 33.16
N PHE A 110 23.01 -5.12 33.80
CA PHE A 110 23.19 -5.01 35.24
C PHE A 110 24.43 -4.17 35.53
N ASP A 111 24.29 -3.18 36.42
CA ASP A 111 25.41 -2.36 36.87
C ASP A 111 26.29 -3.17 37.81
N VAL A 112 27.61 -3.15 37.61
CA VAL A 112 28.59 -3.92 38.38
C VAL A 112 29.66 -2.98 38.94
N ASP A 113 29.97 -3.14 40.22
CA ASP A 113 31.22 -2.62 40.80
C ASP A 113 32.16 -3.80 41.05
N ALA A 114 33.23 -3.89 40.26
CA ALA A 114 34.19 -4.98 40.33
C ALA A 114 35.07 -4.93 41.59
N GLY A 115 35.05 -3.82 42.35
CA GLY A 115 35.89 -3.65 43.53
C GLY A 115 37.39 -3.77 43.25
N GLY A 116 37.82 -3.39 42.04
CA GLY A 116 39.21 -3.50 41.57
C GLY A 116 39.64 -4.91 41.16
N ARG A 117 38.74 -5.90 41.13
CA ARG A 117 39.04 -7.26 40.67
C ARG A 117 39.00 -7.33 39.14
N THR A 118 39.86 -8.18 38.57
CA THR A 118 39.92 -8.45 37.12
C THR A 118 39.66 -9.93 36.85
N GLY A 119 39.36 -10.27 35.58
CA GLY A 119 39.10 -11.66 35.18
C GLY A 119 37.76 -12.23 35.68
N LEU A 120 36.88 -11.35 36.15
CA LEU A 120 35.52 -11.71 36.53
C LEU A 120 34.73 -12.20 35.30
N ALA A 121 33.74 -13.06 35.54
CA ALA A 121 32.81 -13.51 34.52
C ALA A 121 31.38 -13.18 34.93
N CYS A 122 30.51 -12.94 33.95
CA CYS A 122 29.08 -12.76 34.22
C CYS A 122 28.26 -13.89 33.60
N ARG A 123 27.21 -14.29 34.31
CA ARG A 123 26.17 -15.19 33.81
C ARG A 123 24.81 -14.60 34.13
N VAL A 124 23.89 -14.64 33.18
CA VAL A 124 22.49 -14.24 33.40
C VAL A 124 21.61 -15.47 33.23
N THR A 125 20.76 -15.74 34.22
CA THR A 125 19.80 -16.85 34.18
C THR A 125 18.39 -16.30 34.18
N LEU A 126 17.57 -16.77 33.25
CA LEU A 126 16.15 -16.42 33.14
C LEU A 126 15.33 -17.59 33.67
N ALA A 127 14.46 -17.34 34.65
CA ALA A 127 13.69 -18.39 35.29
C ALA A 127 12.26 -17.98 35.63
N ARG A 128 11.41 -18.99 35.74
CA ARG A 128 10.08 -18.93 36.35
C ARG A 128 10.06 -19.80 37.62
N PRO A 129 9.02 -19.71 38.46
CA PRO A 129 8.84 -20.65 39.56
C PRO A 129 8.83 -22.13 39.13
N SER A 130 8.47 -22.41 37.87
CA SER A 130 8.47 -23.76 37.29
C SER A 130 9.85 -24.26 36.87
N GLY A 131 10.87 -23.39 36.78
CA GLY A 131 12.23 -23.76 36.40
C GLY A 131 12.97 -22.71 35.57
N THR A 132 14.21 -23.02 35.23
CA THR A 132 15.06 -22.20 34.35
C THR A 132 14.59 -22.29 32.90
N LEU A 133 14.46 -21.14 32.24
CA LEU A 133 14.11 -21.02 30.83
C LEU A 133 15.37 -20.97 29.96
N ALA A 134 16.32 -20.12 30.34
CA ALA A 134 17.58 -19.92 29.62
C ALA A 134 18.70 -19.55 30.59
N ALA A 135 19.94 -19.86 30.20
CA ALA A 135 21.15 -19.40 30.87
C ALA A 135 22.12 -18.89 29.83
N LEU A 136 22.57 -17.65 30.01
CA LEU A 136 23.31 -16.88 29.03
C LEU A 136 24.68 -16.54 29.63
N ASP A 137 25.73 -16.75 28.84
CA ASP A 137 27.03 -16.21 29.18
C ASP A 137 27.00 -14.70 28.89
N GLY A 138 27.22 -13.89 29.93
CA GLY A 138 27.21 -12.44 29.83
C GLY A 138 28.58 -11.90 29.44
N THR A 139 28.61 -10.74 28.79
CA THR A 139 29.81 -9.93 28.64
C THR A 139 29.93 -9.01 29.85
N LEU A 140 31.08 -9.02 30.50
CA LEU A 140 31.36 -8.17 31.65
C LEU A 140 32.44 -7.16 31.27
N ASP A 141 32.13 -5.87 31.42
CA ASP A 141 33.11 -4.79 31.42
C ASP A 141 33.32 -4.26 32.86
N ASP A 142 34.10 -3.19 33.02
CA ASP A 142 34.44 -2.63 34.33
C ASP A 142 33.23 -2.14 35.14
N THR A 143 32.10 -1.90 34.48
CA THR A 143 30.91 -1.25 35.06
C THR A 143 29.60 -1.96 34.78
N SER A 144 29.56 -2.92 33.86
CA SER A 144 28.32 -3.53 33.41
C SER A 144 28.48 -5.02 33.10
N CYS A 145 27.46 -5.79 33.48
CA CYS A 145 27.21 -7.12 32.94
C CYS A 145 26.06 -7.03 31.94
N THR A 146 26.31 -7.46 30.70
CA THR A 146 25.30 -7.49 29.64
C THR A 146 25.11 -8.89 29.08
N ALA A 147 23.89 -9.24 28.72
CA ALA A 147 23.55 -10.46 27.98
C ALA A 147 22.41 -10.17 27.01
N THR A 148 22.28 -10.97 25.95
CA THR A 148 21.18 -10.84 24.99
C THR A 148 20.40 -12.14 24.92
N TRP A 149 19.08 -12.07 25.04
CA TRP A 149 18.20 -13.22 24.98
C TRP A 149 17.27 -13.18 23.77
N ASP A 150 17.23 -14.24 22.97
CA ASP A 150 16.39 -14.32 21.76
C ASP A 150 14.91 -14.65 22.05
N GLY A 151 14.50 -14.75 23.33
CA GLY A 151 13.14 -15.08 23.71
C GLY A 151 12.78 -16.56 23.66
N ARG A 152 13.75 -17.45 23.38
CA ARG A 152 13.54 -18.89 23.32
C ARG A 152 14.05 -19.61 24.57
N ASP A 153 13.43 -20.73 24.88
CA ASP A 153 13.89 -21.62 25.96
C ASP A 153 15.04 -22.53 25.48
N ALA A 154 15.56 -23.36 26.39
CA ALA A 154 16.61 -24.32 26.09
C ALA A 154 16.24 -25.38 25.03
N ALA A 155 14.95 -25.57 24.73
CA ALA A 155 14.47 -26.45 23.65
C ALA A 155 14.33 -25.71 22.31
N GLY A 156 14.60 -24.39 22.28
CA GLY A 156 14.44 -23.54 21.10
C GLY A 156 13.00 -23.09 20.85
N ALA A 157 12.07 -23.38 21.77
CA ALA A 157 10.68 -22.94 21.66
C ALA A 157 10.52 -21.50 22.17
N TRP A 158 9.56 -20.75 21.60
CA TRP A 158 9.22 -19.43 22.13
C TRP A 158 8.71 -19.53 23.56
N VAL A 159 9.23 -18.69 24.45
CA VAL A 159 8.69 -18.61 25.81
C VAL A 159 7.32 -17.97 25.78
N ALA A 160 6.33 -18.67 26.36
CA ALA A 160 4.96 -18.15 26.49
C ALA A 160 4.96 -16.86 27.34
N PRO A 161 4.04 -15.91 27.10
CA PRO A 161 3.95 -14.69 27.90
C PRO A 161 3.80 -14.89 29.42
N GLY A 162 4.16 -13.86 30.18
CA GLY A 162 4.09 -13.78 31.64
C GLY A 162 5.42 -13.43 32.29
N SER A 163 5.36 -13.13 33.60
CA SER A 163 6.51 -12.70 34.39
C SER A 163 7.62 -13.75 34.46
N LEU A 164 8.85 -13.27 34.60
CA LEU A 164 10.04 -14.06 34.86
C LEU A 164 11.06 -13.24 35.65
N THR A 165 12.01 -13.93 36.27
CA THR A 165 13.12 -13.30 36.99
C THR A 165 14.41 -13.51 36.18
N ALA A 166 15.13 -12.42 35.93
CA ALA A 166 16.51 -12.47 35.44
C ALA A 166 17.46 -12.33 36.62
N THR A 167 18.31 -13.33 36.83
CA THR A 167 19.33 -13.34 37.88
C THR A 167 20.70 -13.19 37.24
N ALA A 168 21.39 -12.07 37.50
CA ALA A 168 22.78 -11.87 37.14
C ALA A 168 23.69 -12.37 38.26
N GLU A 169 24.70 -13.16 37.89
CA GLU A 169 25.73 -13.67 38.78
C GLU A 169 27.10 -13.18 38.30
N VAL A 170 27.78 -12.38 39.11
CA VAL A 170 29.19 -12.04 38.89
C VAL A 170 30.04 -13.06 39.61
N ARG A 171 30.90 -13.76 38.86
CA ARG A 171 31.71 -14.89 39.32
C ARG A 171 33.20 -14.55 39.26
N ALA A 172 33.98 -15.19 40.13
CA ALA A 172 35.43 -14.98 40.18
C ALA A 172 36.16 -15.32 38.87
N ALA A 173 35.60 -16.27 38.11
CA ALA A 173 36.00 -16.65 36.76
C ALA A 173 34.84 -17.44 36.12
N ALA A 174 34.95 -17.79 34.83
CA ALA A 174 33.98 -18.68 34.18
C ALA A 174 33.90 -20.03 34.92
N GLY A 175 32.73 -20.37 35.45
CA GLY A 175 32.52 -21.57 36.28
C GLY A 175 33.04 -21.47 37.73
N GLY A 176 33.59 -20.31 38.14
CA GLY A 176 34.05 -20.05 39.51
C GLY A 176 32.91 -19.76 40.49
N GLU A 177 33.27 -19.46 41.74
CA GLU A 177 32.35 -19.06 42.80
C GLU A 177 31.63 -17.75 42.46
N THR A 178 30.34 -17.69 42.78
CA THR A 178 29.51 -16.47 42.66
C THR A 178 29.90 -15.49 43.76
N LEU A 179 30.36 -14.30 43.36
CA LEU A 179 30.78 -13.23 44.26
C LEU A 179 29.64 -12.27 44.59
N ALA A 180 28.74 -12.02 43.64
CA ALA A 180 27.60 -11.15 43.81
C ALA A 180 26.43 -11.58 42.91
N THR A 181 25.21 -11.29 43.33
CA THR A 181 23.98 -11.62 42.60
C THR A 181 23.00 -10.45 42.63
N ALA A 182 22.31 -10.23 41.51
CA ALA A 182 21.18 -9.32 41.42
C ALA A 182 20.02 -9.98 40.69
N GLU A 183 18.80 -9.60 41.05
CA GLU A 183 17.58 -10.05 40.40
C GLU A 183 16.85 -8.86 39.79
N ALA A 184 16.23 -9.10 38.64
CA ALA A 184 15.32 -8.17 37.98
C ALA A 184 14.04 -8.90 37.59
N GLU A 185 12.90 -8.28 37.87
CA GLU A 185 11.60 -8.76 37.42
C GLU A 185 11.33 -8.25 36.00
N LEU A 186 11.10 -9.18 35.08
CA LEU A 186 10.84 -8.92 33.68
C LEU A 186 9.52 -9.57 33.26
N GLU A 187 9.01 -9.15 32.10
CA GLU A 187 7.76 -9.70 31.56
C GLU A 187 7.86 -10.01 30.06
N VAL A 188 7.63 -11.27 29.69
CA VAL A 188 7.41 -11.61 28.28
C VAL A 188 5.97 -11.24 27.96
N VAL A 189 5.75 -10.40 26.97
CA VAL A 189 4.42 -9.93 26.55
C VAL A 189 4.16 -10.35 25.10
N ARG A 190 2.90 -10.24 24.65
CA ARG A 190 2.54 -10.23 23.23
C ARG A 190 1.93 -8.89 22.89
N LEU A 191 2.58 -8.16 21.99
CA LEU A 191 2.17 -6.84 21.53
C LEU A 191 1.76 -6.95 20.07
N GLY A 192 0.50 -6.67 19.78
CA GLY A 192 -0.04 -6.85 18.43
C GLY A 192 -1.04 -5.78 18.04
N ILE A 193 -1.24 -5.71 16.73
CA ILE A 193 -2.32 -4.97 16.09
C ILE A 193 -3.09 -5.98 15.25
N ASP A 194 -4.37 -6.13 15.53
CA ASP A 194 -5.27 -7.07 14.84
C ASP A 194 -6.16 -6.36 13.81
N ARG A 195 -6.21 -5.03 13.82
CA ARG A 195 -7.03 -4.28 12.86
C ARG A 195 -6.52 -2.86 12.70
N VAL A 196 -6.57 -2.34 11.47
CA VAL A 196 -6.29 -0.93 11.20
C VAL A 196 -7.42 -0.35 10.35
N GLN A 197 -8.16 0.57 10.96
CA GLN A 197 -9.16 1.37 10.26
C GLN A 197 -8.54 2.68 9.79
N LEU A 198 -8.67 2.99 8.50
CA LEU A 198 -8.32 4.30 7.95
C LEU A 198 -9.54 5.22 7.95
N LEU A 199 -9.38 6.40 8.56
CA LEU A 199 -10.41 7.40 8.78
C LEU A 199 -9.99 8.78 8.25
N PRO A 200 -10.95 9.61 7.82
CA PRO A 200 -10.66 11.00 7.47
C PRO A 200 -10.25 11.79 8.71
N GLY A 201 -9.08 12.45 8.65
CA GLY A 201 -8.69 13.46 9.63
C GLY A 201 -9.46 14.79 9.45
N PRO A 202 -9.08 15.87 10.16
CA PRO A 202 -9.80 17.16 10.15
C PRO A 202 -10.00 17.83 8.77
N ALA A 203 -9.30 17.38 7.74
CA ALA A 203 -9.45 17.83 6.35
C ALA A 203 -9.47 16.65 5.34
N GLY A 204 -9.59 15.42 5.83
CA GLY A 204 -9.59 14.23 4.98
C GLY A 204 -10.97 13.98 4.37
N LYS A 205 -10.99 13.43 3.15
CA LYS A 205 -12.21 12.92 2.51
C LYS A 205 -11.93 11.55 1.91
N ARG A 206 -12.55 10.52 2.47
CA ARG A 206 -12.55 9.16 1.90
C ARG A 206 -13.58 9.10 0.77
N VAL A 207 -13.22 8.46 -0.33
CA VAL A 207 -14.05 8.24 -1.51
C VAL A 207 -14.42 6.76 -1.59
N ASP A 208 -15.62 6.46 -2.07
CA ASP A 208 -16.06 5.08 -2.31
C ASP A 208 -15.23 4.43 -3.40
N LEU A 209 -14.89 3.16 -3.20
CA LEU A 209 -14.27 2.30 -4.20
C LEU A 209 -15.21 1.15 -4.55
N LEU A 210 -15.29 0.87 -5.85
CA LEU A 210 -16.09 -0.19 -6.42
C LEU A 210 -15.19 -1.15 -7.19
N TRP A 211 -15.29 -2.45 -6.91
CA TRP A 211 -14.77 -3.47 -7.81
C TRP A 211 -15.83 -3.79 -8.85
N ALA A 212 -15.40 -3.88 -10.12
CA ALA A 212 -16.29 -4.13 -11.24
C ALA A 212 -16.76 -5.59 -11.36
N GLU A 213 -16.02 -6.51 -10.73
CA GLU A 213 -16.29 -7.94 -10.77
C GLU A 213 -16.25 -8.52 -9.34
N MET A 214 -17.06 -9.55 -9.07
CA MET A 214 -17.01 -10.33 -7.83
C MET A 214 -17.03 -11.80 -8.17
N GLY A 215 -16.04 -12.55 -7.69
CA GLY A 215 -15.94 -14.00 -7.94
C GLY A 215 -15.90 -14.36 -9.42
N GLY A 216 -15.33 -13.47 -10.26
CA GLY A 216 -15.31 -13.61 -11.71
C GLY A 216 -16.67 -13.47 -12.40
N VAL A 217 -17.70 -12.99 -11.69
CA VAL A 217 -19.00 -12.67 -12.28
C VAL A 217 -18.98 -11.25 -12.81
N GLU A 218 -19.21 -11.12 -14.12
CA GLU A 218 -19.40 -9.85 -14.81
C GLU A 218 -20.56 -9.06 -14.19
N ASP A 219 -20.35 -7.76 -14.00
CA ASP A 219 -21.31 -6.85 -13.36
C ASP A 219 -21.71 -7.31 -11.94
N GLY A 220 -20.86 -8.13 -11.32
CA GLY A 220 -20.94 -8.57 -9.94
C GLY A 220 -20.35 -7.53 -8.99
N TRP A 221 -20.78 -6.28 -9.10
CA TRP A 221 -20.17 -5.15 -8.39
C TRP A 221 -19.98 -5.39 -6.88
N TRP A 222 -18.83 -5.01 -6.33
CA TRP A 222 -18.59 -5.00 -4.89
C TRP A 222 -18.15 -3.63 -4.39
N LEU A 223 -19.02 -3.00 -3.61
CA LEU A 223 -18.75 -1.71 -2.98
C LEU A 223 -18.04 -1.93 -1.66
N PHE A 224 -16.83 -1.41 -1.52
CA PHE A 224 -16.11 -1.47 -0.24
C PHE A 224 -16.62 -0.38 0.71
N PRO A 225 -17.18 -0.75 1.89
CA PRO A 225 -17.72 0.23 2.81
C PRO A 225 -16.65 1.20 3.31
N ARG A 226 -16.97 2.50 3.38
CA ARG A 226 -16.03 3.54 3.86
C ARG A 226 -15.63 3.39 5.32
N ASP A 227 -16.45 2.70 6.10
CA ASP A 227 -16.26 2.42 7.51
C ASP A 227 -15.69 1.03 7.76
N ALA A 228 -15.48 0.22 6.72
CA ALA A 228 -14.81 -1.06 6.83
C ALA A 228 -13.27 -0.88 6.95
N PRO A 229 -12.62 -1.72 7.76
CA PRO A 229 -11.17 -1.73 7.90
C PRO A 229 -10.57 -2.36 6.64
N PRO A 230 -9.62 -1.68 5.97
CA PRO A 230 -8.92 -2.27 4.83
C PRO A 230 -7.95 -3.37 5.25
N TRP A 231 -7.52 -3.38 6.52
CA TRP A 231 -6.51 -4.28 7.05
C TRP A 231 -7.00 -4.89 8.37
N GLY A 232 -6.90 -6.21 8.50
CA GLY A 232 -7.23 -6.94 9.71
C GLY A 232 -6.38 -8.19 9.85
N LEU A 233 -6.38 -8.78 11.03
CA LEU A 233 -6.01 -10.15 11.28
C LEU A 233 -7.24 -10.77 11.92
N ASP A 234 -7.75 -11.81 11.28
CA ASP A 234 -8.85 -12.60 11.80
C ASP A 234 -8.42 -14.07 11.67
N ARG A 235 -9.26 -14.98 12.16
CA ARG A 235 -9.05 -16.42 12.02
C ARG A 235 -9.81 -16.92 10.81
N ASP A 236 -9.10 -17.53 9.88
CA ASP A 236 -9.67 -18.27 8.75
C ASP A 236 -10.67 -19.35 9.20
N ALA A 237 -11.67 -19.66 8.35
CA ALA A 237 -12.58 -20.78 8.60
C ALA A 237 -11.86 -22.14 8.66
N ALA A 238 -10.77 -22.29 7.92
CA ALA A 238 -10.01 -23.54 7.84
C ALA A 238 -9.11 -23.77 9.07
N GLU A 239 -8.84 -22.72 9.84
CA GLU A 239 -7.93 -22.78 10.97
C GLU A 239 -8.56 -23.42 12.22
N PRO A 240 -7.76 -24.13 13.03
CA PRO A 240 -8.27 -24.74 14.25
C PRO A 240 -8.59 -23.67 15.31
N PRO A 241 -9.47 -23.96 16.29
CA PRO A 241 -9.89 -23.00 17.31
C PRO A 241 -8.78 -22.43 18.20
N ALA A 242 -7.59 -23.05 18.20
CA ALA A 242 -6.44 -22.59 18.96
C ALA A 242 -5.69 -21.42 18.29
N ALA A 243 -5.92 -21.20 16.99
CA ALA A 243 -5.42 -20.03 16.28
C ALA A 243 -6.21 -18.78 16.71
N VAL A 244 -5.50 -17.66 16.88
CA VAL A 244 -6.01 -16.38 17.38
C VAL A 244 -5.45 -15.25 16.54
N ASP A 245 -5.90 -14.01 16.72
CA ASP A 245 -5.61 -12.89 15.82
C ASP A 245 -4.12 -12.61 15.59
N LEU A 246 -3.23 -12.93 16.54
CA LEU A 246 -1.78 -12.67 16.39
C LEU A 246 -0.94 -13.90 16.11
N GLU A 247 -1.49 -15.09 16.27
CA GLU A 247 -0.74 -16.35 16.21
C GLU A 247 -1.51 -17.49 15.54
N LEU A 248 -0.79 -18.27 14.73
CA LEU A 248 -1.25 -19.57 14.28
C LEU A 248 -1.32 -20.55 15.46
N ALA A 249 -2.01 -21.67 15.27
CA ALA A 249 -2.25 -22.62 16.37
C ALA A 249 -0.99 -23.30 16.93
N ASP A 250 0.14 -23.24 16.22
CA ASP A 250 1.44 -23.71 16.69
C ASP A 250 2.22 -22.62 17.47
N GLY A 251 1.63 -21.43 17.64
CA GLY A 251 2.23 -20.28 18.31
C GLY A 251 3.18 -19.48 17.43
N THR A 252 3.29 -19.76 16.13
CA THR A 252 4.02 -18.87 15.21
C THR A 252 3.25 -17.57 14.98
N PRO A 253 3.94 -16.42 14.80
CA PRO A 253 3.26 -15.16 14.47
C PRO A 253 2.50 -15.28 13.15
N ARG A 254 1.33 -14.65 13.07
CA ARG A 254 0.61 -14.54 11.79
C ARG A 254 1.38 -13.65 10.81
N PRO A 255 1.42 -14.01 9.52
CA PRO A 255 1.84 -13.09 8.47
C PRO A 255 0.93 -11.85 8.46
N LEU A 256 1.51 -10.69 8.17
CA LEU A 256 0.74 -9.46 8.03
C LEU A 256 0.13 -9.37 6.62
N PRO A 257 -1.14 -8.91 6.48
CA PRO A 257 -1.80 -8.77 5.19
C PRO A 257 -1.01 -7.89 4.22
N ALA A 258 -0.78 -8.41 3.01
CA ALA A 258 -0.12 -7.68 1.93
C ALA A 258 -1.13 -6.89 1.08
N PRO A 259 -0.77 -5.77 0.45
CA PRO A 259 -1.66 -5.07 -0.48
C PRO A 259 -2.24 -6.00 -1.55
N TRP A 260 -3.54 -5.91 -1.77
CA TRP A 260 -4.21 -6.64 -2.85
C TRP A 260 -3.89 -6.03 -4.22
N ASP A 261 -3.42 -6.85 -5.14
CA ASP A 261 -2.96 -6.42 -6.47
C ASP A 261 -3.99 -6.62 -7.60
N ASP A 262 -5.01 -7.49 -7.43
CA ASP A 262 -6.07 -7.61 -8.44
C ASP A 262 -7.05 -6.44 -8.34
N LEU A 263 -7.15 -5.69 -9.43
CA LEU A 263 -7.94 -4.48 -9.50
C LEU A 263 -9.39 -4.74 -9.92
N ARG A 264 -9.68 -5.92 -10.47
CA ARG A 264 -11.00 -6.25 -11.03
C ARG A 264 -11.91 -6.91 -10.04
N SER A 265 -11.35 -7.81 -9.22
CA SER A 265 -12.10 -8.52 -8.19
C SER A 265 -11.51 -8.30 -6.80
N PRO A 266 -12.33 -8.20 -5.74
CA PRO A 266 -11.82 -8.20 -4.37
C PRO A 266 -11.38 -9.62 -4.01
N PRO A 267 -10.45 -9.79 -3.06
CA PRO A 267 -10.14 -11.10 -2.55
C PRO A 267 -11.32 -11.57 -1.69
N LEU A 268 -11.74 -12.83 -1.88
CA LEU A 268 -12.94 -13.37 -1.25
C LEU A 268 -12.59 -14.39 -0.17
N ASP A 269 -13.29 -14.30 0.96
CA ASP A 269 -13.24 -15.26 2.06
C ASP A 269 -14.66 -15.68 2.43
N GLU A 270 -14.93 -16.99 2.40
CA GLU A 270 -16.23 -17.55 2.78
C GLU A 270 -16.49 -17.47 4.31
N ALA A 271 -15.44 -17.30 5.11
CA ALA A 271 -15.52 -17.15 6.57
C ALA A 271 -15.91 -15.72 6.97
N SER A 272 -15.48 -14.73 6.19
CA SER A 272 -15.73 -13.32 6.44
C SER A 272 -17.21 -12.95 6.31
N VAL A 273 -17.70 -12.14 7.25
CA VAL A 273 -19.10 -11.71 7.32
C VAL A 273 -19.50 -10.87 6.09
N ASP A 274 -18.56 -10.11 5.54
CA ASP A 274 -18.76 -9.29 4.33
C ASP A 274 -18.22 -9.98 3.05
N GLY A 275 -17.73 -11.21 3.18
CA GLY A 275 -17.19 -12.02 2.09
C GLY A 275 -15.82 -11.58 1.58
N ALA A 276 -15.22 -10.54 2.16
CA ALA A 276 -13.90 -10.05 1.77
C ALA A 276 -12.80 -10.64 2.66
N GLU A 277 -11.74 -11.10 2.01
CA GLU A 277 -10.51 -11.55 2.66
C GLU A 277 -9.70 -10.33 3.12
N ARG A 278 -9.42 -10.24 4.42
CA ARG A 278 -8.71 -9.13 5.05
C ARG A 278 -7.55 -9.55 5.94
N ASP A 279 -7.48 -10.82 6.32
CA ASP A 279 -6.42 -11.35 7.17
C ASP A 279 -5.19 -11.75 6.35
N THR A 280 -5.39 -12.00 5.06
CA THR A 280 -4.32 -12.27 4.10
C THR A 280 -4.01 -11.05 3.24
N PHE A 281 -5.00 -10.21 2.95
CA PHE A 281 -4.86 -9.07 2.05
C PHE A 281 -5.33 -7.73 2.64
N ASN A 282 -4.60 -6.66 2.30
CA ASN A 282 -4.99 -5.30 2.59
C ASN A 282 -5.71 -4.68 1.39
N LEU A 283 -6.96 -4.27 1.61
CA LEU A 283 -7.80 -3.71 0.55
C LEU A 283 -7.44 -2.24 0.27
N PRO A 284 -7.37 -1.82 -1.00
CA PRO A 284 -7.11 -0.43 -1.33
C PRO A 284 -8.22 0.51 -0.84
N THR A 285 -7.85 1.76 -0.60
CA THR A 285 -8.78 2.85 -0.25
C THR A 285 -8.56 4.07 -1.14
N ALA A 286 -9.61 4.82 -1.46
CA ALA A 286 -9.50 6.06 -2.22
C ALA A 286 -9.82 7.29 -1.37
N TRP A 287 -9.16 8.38 -1.70
CA TRP A 287 -9.17 9.60 -0.91
C TRP A 287 -8.96 10.81 -1.81
N SER A 288 -9.58 11.95 -1.48
CA SER A 288 -9.25 13.20 -2.15
C SER A 288 -7.77 13.55 -1.92
N ALA A 289 -7.05 13.90 -2.97
CA ALA A 289 -5.65 14.32 -2.91
C ALA A 289 -5.47 15.47 -1.90
N GLY A 290 -4.39 15.40 -1.12
CA GLY A 290 -4.10 16.32 -0.02
C GLY A 290 -4.83 15.99 1.29
N SER A 291 -5.58 14.89 1.36
CA SER A 291 -6.24 14.46 2.60
C SER A 291 -5.24 14.17 3.72
N ILE A 292 -5.54 14.66 4.93
CA ILE A 292 -4.91 14.19 6.16
C ILE A 292 -5.67 12.97 6.66
N LEU A 293 -4.94 11.88 6.90
CA LEU A 293 -5.48 10.59 7.31
C LEU A 293 -5.24 10.35 8.80
N GLU A 294 -6.22 9.70 9.42
CA GLU A 294 -6.09 9.04 10.71
C GLU A 294 -6.11 7.52 10.51
N ALA A 295 -5.29 6.81 11.26
CA ALA A 295 -5.31 5.35 11.32
C ALA A 295 -5.59 4.94 12.77
N THR A 296 -6.70 4.25 12.98
CA THR A 296 -7.08 3.69 14.28
C THR A 296 -6.74 2.20 14.27
N ALA A 297 -5.72 1.84 15.04
CA ALA A 297 -5.33 0.46 15.25
C ALA A 297 -6.04 -0.12 16.48
N SER A 298 -6.60 -1.31 16.34
CA SER A 298 -7.03 -2.15 17.47
C SER A 298 -5.83 -2.93 17.99
N LEU A 299 -5.72 -3.02 19.31
CA LEU A 299 -4.58 -3.61 20.00
C LEU A 299 -4.97 -4.98 20.55
N SER A 300 -4.16 -6.00 20.26
CA SER A 300 -4.39 -7.35 20.74
C SER A 300 -3.16 -7.88 21.47
N SER A 301 -3.39 -8.80 22.39
CA SER A 301 -2.34 -9.54 23.10
C SER A 301 -2.69 -11.03 23.16
N ASP A 302 -3.47 -11.50 22.19
CA ASP A 302 -3.92 -12.88 22.12
C ASP A 302 -2.77 -13.78 21.67
N VAL A 303 -2.64 -14.93 22.34
CA VAL A 303 -1.66 -15.96 21.98
C VAL A 303 -2.37 -17.31 21.83
N ALA A 304 -1.77 -18.19 21.03
CA ALA A 304 -2.38 -19.47 20.71
C ALA A 304 -2.69 -20.28 21.99
N GLY A 305 -3.95 -20.70 22.13
CA GLY A 305 -4.42 -21.44 23.30
C GLY A 305 -4.62 -20.63 24.59
N LEU A 306 -4.36 -19.31 24.59
CA LEU A 306 -4.61 -18.43 25.73
C LEU A 306 -5.04 -17.02 25.26
N PRO A 307 -6.30 -16.81 24.85
CA PRO A 307 -6.83 -15.49 24.48
C PRO A 307 -6.67 -14.47 25.62
N GLY A 308 -6.20 -13.27 25.30
CA GLY A 308 -5.80 -12.22 26.25
C GLY A 308 -4.56 -12.57 27.09
N GLY A 309 -3.94 -13.73 26.86
CA GLY A 309 -2.90 -14.31 27.70
C GLY A 309 -1.54 -13.61 27.62
N GLY A 310 -1.32 -12.78 26.60
CA GLY A 310 -0.08 -12.03 26.40
C GLY A 310 -0.09 -10.60 26.95
N ALA A 311 -1.16 -10.20 27.63
CA ALA A 311 -1.31 -8.84 28.16
C ALA A 311 -0.21 -8.51 29.19
N PRO A 312 0.34 -7.28 29.18
CA PRO A 312 1.17 -6.79 30.28
C PRO A 312 0.39 -6.83 31.61
N ALA A 313 0.92 -7.55 32.61
CA ALA A 313 0.28 -7.73 33.91
C ALA A 313 0.90 -6.83 34.97
N SER A 314 2.22 -6.59 34.93
CA SER A 314 2.93 -5.75 35.90
C SER A 314 3.65 -4.57 35.27
N THR A 315 3.85 -4.58 33.95
CA THR A 315 4.51 -3.50 33.21
C THR A 315 3.51 -2.57 32.53
N GLU A 316 3.90 -1.29 32.38
CA GLU A 316 3.16 -0.34 31.54
C GLU A 316 3.77 -0.36 30.14
N VAL A 317 2.93 -0.51 29.12
CA VAL A 317 3.35 -0.47 27.71
C VAL A 317 2.59 0.64 27.00
N ARG A 318 3.26 1.35 26.08
CA ARG A 318 2.63 2.34 25.21
C ARG A 318 3.08 2.20 23.77
N VAL A 319 2.22 2.61 22.85
CA VAL A 319 2.49 2.69 21.42
C VAL A 319 3.13 4.04 21.11
N LEU A 320 4.12 4.05 20.22
CA LEU A 320 4.72 5.26 19.68
C LEU A 320 4.16 5.58 18.29
N ALA A 321 4.16 6.86 17.94
CA ALA A 321 3.79 7.29 16.59
C ALA A 321 4.81 6.78 15.55
N SER A 322 4.31 6.35 14.40
CA SER A 322 5.14 6.09 13.22
C SER A 322 5.77 7.41 12.71
N PRO A 323 6.97 7.39 12.10
CA PRO A 323 7.53 8.57 11.43
C PRO A 323 6.52 9.22 10.47
N GLY A 324 6.44 10.56 10.49
CA GLY A 324 5.47 11.33 9.69
C GLY A 324 4.03 11.31 10.23
N THR A 325 3.83 10.74 11.42
CA THR A 325 2.54 10.73 12.12
C THR A 325 2.69 11.23 13.56
N ARG A 326 1.57 11.53 14.21
CA ARG A 326 1.48 11.84 15.64
C ARG A 326 0.35 11.06 16.28
N LEU A 327 0.49 10.70 17.56
CA LEU A 327 -0.60 10.10 18.33
C LEU A 327 -1.74 11.11 18.56
N VAL A 328 -2.97 10.61 18.52
CA VAL A 328 -4.17 11.32 18.95
C VAL A 328 -4.50 10.85 20.37
N GLY A 329 -3.87 11.46 21.37
CA GLY A 329 -3.98 11.07 22.79
C GLY A 329 -2.70 10.44 23.35
N GLU A 330 -2.83 9.68 24.43
CA GLU A 330 -1.70 9.16 25.24
C GLU A 330 -1.15 7.79 24.80
N GLY A 331 -1.76 7.13 23.81
CA GLY A 331 -1.27 5.87 23.23
C GLY A 331 -0.98 4.69 24.18
N PRO A 332 -1.68 4.50 25.32
CA PRO A 332 -1.41 3.34 26.17
C PRO A 332 -1.76 2.04 25.44
N PHE A 333 -0.97 0.99 25.67
CA PHE A 333 -1.30 -0.33 25.17
C PHE A 333 -2.28 -1.01 26.13
N VAL A 334 -3.52 -1.20 25.68
CA VAL A 334 -4.56 -1.91 26.43
C VAL A 334 -5.12 -2.98 25.49
N PRO A 335 -5.04 -4.28 25.83
CA PRO A 335 -5.65 -5.34 25.03
C PRO A 335 -7.14 -5.09 24.77
N GLY A 336 -7.57 -5.22 23.52
CA GLY A 336 -8.91 -4.86 23.04
C GLY A 336 -9.17 -3.34 22.98
N GLY A 337 -8.18 -2.52 23.33
CA GLY A 337 -8.21 -1.07 23.19
C GLY A 337 -7.86 -0.62 21.77
N THR A 338 -7.89 0.69 21.55
CA THR A 338 -7.50 1.27 20.26
C THR A 338 -6.50 2.41 20.46
N VAL A 339 -5.62 2.59 19.48
CA VAL A 339 -4.74 3.74 19.36
C VAL A 339 -4.98 4.41 18.01
N THR A 340 -5.00 5.74 17.99
CA THR A 340 -5.14 6.51 16.75
C THR A 340 -3.87 7.31 16.49
N VAL A 341 -3.32 7.15 15.30
CA VAL A 341 -2.27 8.03 14.76
C VAL A 341 -2.86 8.91 13.67
N ARG A 342 -2.34 10.13 13.54
CA ARG A 342 -2.70 11.07 12.48
C ARG A 342 -1.45 11.42 11.69
N SER A 343 -1.54 11.34 10.38
CA SER A 343 -0.51 11.84 9.47
C SER A 343 -0.28 13.35 9.68
N GLU A 344 0.98 13.78 9.69
CA GLU A 344 1.34 15.19 9.85
C GLU A 344 1.21 15.97 8.54
N THR A 345 1.46 15.28 7.43
CA THR A 345 1.24 15.75 6.06
C THR A 345 0.38 14.73 5.33
N SER A 346 -0.20 15.12 4.20
CA SER A 346 -0.99 14.16 3.42
C SER A 346 -0.08 13.05 2.88
N PRO A 347 -0.35 11.77 3.17
CA PRO A 347 0.38 10.66 2.55
C PRO A 347 0.08 10.52 1.04
N ILE A 348 -0.89 11.28 0.52
CA ILE A 348 -1.39 11.25 -0.87
C ILE A 348 -1.61 12.69 -1.37
N PRO A 349 -0.55 13.48 -1.56
CA PRO A 349 -0.66 14.90 -1.90
C PRO A 349 -1.26 15.20 -3.29
N ALA A 350 -1.30 14.20 -4.17
CA ALA A 350 -1.71 14.33 -5.57
C ALA A 350 -2.55 13.12 -6.02
N VAL A 351 -3.00 13.10 -7.29
CA VAL A 351 -3.59 11.91 -7.90
C VAL A 351 -2.47 10.90 -8.21
N GLN A 352 -2.45 9.80 -7.48
CA GLN A 352 -1.40 8.77 -7.53
C GLN A 352 -1.81 7.53 -6.72
N ARG A 353 -1.04 6.45 -6.88
CA ARG A 353 -1.07 5.28 -6.00
C ARG A 353 0.07 5.38 -4.98
N VAL A 354 -0.22 5.16 -3.71
CA VAL A 354 0.78 5.14 -2.63
C VAL A 354 0.56 3.92 -1.75
N ASP A 355 1.63 3.19 -1.47
CA ASP A 355 1.64 2.18 -0.41
C ASP A 355 2.19 2.85 0.87
N TRP A 356 1.28 3.28 1.74
CA TRP A 356 1.60 3.99 2.98
C TRP A 356 1.94 3.00 4.10
N THR A 357 3.19 3.02 4.55
CA THR A 357 3.65 2.15 5.64
C THR A 357 3.48 2.85 7.00
N LEU A 358 2.81 2.17 7.93
CA LEU A 358 2.71 2.54 9.33
C LEU A 358 3.58 1.61 10.16
N VAL A 359 4.53 2.17 10.89
CA VAL A 359 5.43 1.42 11.78
C VAL A 359 5.02 1.66 13.22
N TRP A 360 4.52 0.61 13.85
CA TRP A 360 4.05 0.59 15.23
C TRP A 360 5.16 0.11 16.13
N ARG A 361 5.66 1.01 16.98
CA ARG A 361 6.73 0.74 17.95
C ARG A 361 6.17 0.86 19.35
N PHE A 362 6.87 0.25 20.31
CA PHE A 362 6.43 0.21 21.69
C PHE A 362 7.54 0.66 22.63
N GLU A 363 7.13 1.22 23.77
CA GLU A 363 7.99 1.40 24.92
C GLU A 363 7.34 0.72 26.11
N ALA A 364 8.17 0.21 27.02
CA ALA A 364 7.74 -0.40 28.27
C ALA A 364 8.43 0.26 29.46
N ARG A 365 7.79 0.20 30.62
CA ARG A 365 8.40 0.57 31.90
C ARG A 365 7.81 -0.21 33.06
N GLN A 366 8.59 -0.32 34.12
CA GLN A 366 8.04 -0.60 35.45
C GLN A 366 7.21 0.61 35.93
N PRO A 367 6.19 0.41 36.79
CA PRO A 367 5.41 1.52 37.35
C PRO A 367 6.31 2.57 38.02
N GLY A 368 6.28 3.80 37.48
CA GLY A 368 7.11 4.92 37.95
C GLY A 368 8.56 4.95 37.43
N GLY A 369 8.97 3.97 36.61
CA GLY A 369 10.28 3.92 35.96
C GLY A 369 10.38 4.78 34.68
N PRO A 370 11.56 4.81 34.04
CA PRO A 370 11.75 5.42 32.73
C PRO A 370 11.10 4.56 31.64
N TRP A 371 10.65 5.20 30.55
CA TRP A 371 10.23 4.49 29.35
C TRP A 371 11.45 4.01 28.57
N VAL A 372 11.45 2.73 28.22
CA VAL A 372 12.53 2.08 27.47
C VAL A 372 11.94 1.47 26.19
N PRO A 373 12.56 1.65 25.01
CA PRO A 373 12.11 1.04 23.77
C PRO A 373 12.07 -0.48 23.84
N VAL A 374 10.97 -1.07 23.36
CA VAL A 374 10.86 -2.51 23.12
C VAL A 374 11.50 -2.81 21.76
N PRO A 375 12.45 -3.74 21.64
CA PRO A 375 13.03 -4.15 20.36
C PRO A 375 11.97 -4.72 19.41
N GLY A 376 12.14 -4.43 18.12
CA GLY A 376 11.20 -4.82 17.07
C GLY A 376 10.04 -3.83 16.87
N ALA A 377 9.21 -4.12 15.87
CA ALA A 377 8.05 -3.31 15.50
C ALA A 377 7.02 -4.15 14.72
N ILE A 378 5.87 -3.55 14.43
CA ILE A 378 4.91 -4.07 13.45
C ILE A 378 4.84 -3.06 12.32
N ALA A 379 4.98 -3.50 11.07
CA ALA A 379 4.88 -2.63 9.89
C ALA A 379 3.66 -3.03 9.04
N THR A 380 2.63 -2.19 9.01
CA THR A 380 1.44 -2.40 8.16
C THR A 380 1.54 -1.53 6.91
N VAL A 381 1.24 -2.08 5.73
CA VAL A 381 1.37 -1.38 4.44
C VAL A 381 -0.01 -1.20 3.82
N HIS A 382 -0.47 0.04 3.62
CA HIS A 382 -1.81 0.37 3.13
C HIS A 382 -1.79 0.99 1.73
N ARG A 383 -2.50 0.38 0.78
CA ARG A 383 -2.65 0.94 -0.56
C ARG A 383 -3.69 2.05 -0.59
N LEU A 384 -3.25 3.24 -0.96
CA LEU A 384 -4.04 4.46 -1.05
C LEU A 384 -4.07 4.95 -2.50
N TYR A 385 -5.25 5.30 -2.99
CA TYR A 385 -5.43 6.04 -4.23
C TYR A 385 -5.81 7.48 -3.94
N GLY A 386 -5.00 8.42 -4.42
CA GLY A 386 -5.36 9.83 -4.49
C GLY A 386 -6.23 10.09 -5.71
N VAL A 387 -7.38 10.74 -5.51
CA VAL A 387 -8.30 11.19 -6.56
C VAL A 387 -8.60 12.69 -6.41
N VAL A 388 -9.16 13.36 -7.42
CA VAL A 388 -9.54 14.78 -7.30
C VAL A 388 -10.68 14.94 -6.29
N GLY A 389 -11.67 14.05 -6.35
CA GLY A 389 -12.86 14.12 -5.51
C GLY A 389 -13.65 12.81 -5.50
N ALA A 390 -14.84 12.84 -4.90
CA ALA A 390 -15.81 11.77 -5.08
C ALA A 390 -16.33 11.76 -6.52
N ALA A 391 -16.80 10.60 -7.00
CA ALA A 391 -17.29 10.46 -8.37
C ALA A 391 -18.42 11.47 -8.69
N THR A 392 -18.43 12.00 -9.91
CA THR A 392 -19.28 13.14 -10.33
C THR A 392 -20.40 12.77 -11.31
N PHE A 393 -20.76 11.49 -11.40
CA PHE A 393 -21.89 11.03 -12.20
C PHE A 393 -23.23 11.61 -11.71
N VAL A 394 -24.24 11.60 -12.59
CA VAL A 394 -25.61 12.03 -12.24
C VAL A 394 -26.23 11.12 -11.18
N ASP A 395 -26.05 9.80 -11.34
CA ASP A 395 -26.38 8.81 -10.31
C ASP A 395 -25.17 8.59 -9.40
N THR A 396 -25.41 8.32 -8.13
CA THR A 396 -24.39 8.04 -7.12
C THR A 396 -24.41 6.59 -6.62
N GLY A 397 -25.30 5.75 -7.17
CA GLY A 397 -25.35 4.32 -6.90
C GLY A 397 -24.43 3.50 -7.81
N VAL A 398 -24.34 2.19 -7.56
CA VAL A 398 -23.66 1.24 -8.44
C VAL A 398 -24.34 1.21 -9.82
N PRO A 399 -23.60 1.28 -10.94
CA PRO A 399 -22.13 1.22 -11.07
C PRO A 399 -21.42 2.60 -11.12
N HIS A 400 -22.13 3.70 -10.86
CA HIS A 400 -21.67 5.09 -10.95
C HIS A 400 -20.79 5.56 -9.78
N LEU A 401 -19.73 4.79 -9.50
CA LEU A 401 -18.73 5.06 -8.48
C LEU A 401 -17.32 4.93 -9.08
N GLY A 402 -16.29 5.25 -8.30
CA GLY A 402 -14.91 5.08 -8.73
C GLY A 402 -14.52 3.60 -8.79
N TRP A 403 -14.23 3.08 -9.99
CA TRP A 403 -13.78 1.69 -10.15
C TRP A 403 -12.29 1.56 -9.83
N VAL A 404 -11.91 0.53 -9.08
CA VAL A 404 -10.53 0.35 -8.59
C VAL A 404 -9.52 0.28 -9.73
N ASP A 405 -9.81 -0.45 -10.81
CA ASP A 405 -8.94 -0.59 -11.97
C ASP A 405 -8.81 0.69 -12.80
N VAL A 406 -9.89 1.44 -12.97
CA VAL A 406 -9.86 2.75 -13.62
C VAL A 406 -9.09 3.77 -12.79
N ILE A 407 -9.33 3.82 -11.47
CA ILE A 407 -8.60 4.72 -10.56
C ILE A 407 -7.11 4.39 -10.53
N ASP A 408 -6.72 3.12 -10.44
CA ASP A 408 -5.31 2.72 -10.49
C ASP A 408 -4.64 3.16 -11.80
N ARG A 409 -5.33 2.99 -12.92
CA ARG A 409 -4.84 3.41 -14.23
C ARG A 409 -4.65 4.92 -14.35
N VAL A 410 -5.65 5.70 -13.93
CA VAL A 410 -5.56 7.17 -13.93
C VAL A 410 -4.46 7.63 -12.96
N ALA A 411 -4.35 7.01 -11.79
CA ALA A 411 -3.28 7.27 -10.83
C ALA A 411 -1.90 7.00 -11.44
N GLY A 412 -1.74 5.93 -12.22
CA GLY A 412 -0.51 5.62 -12.95
C GLY A 412 -0.19 6.59 -14.09
N TRP A 413 -1.20 7.13 -14.78
CA TRP A 413 -0.98 8.16 -15.81
C TRP A 413 -0.59 9.53 -15.23
N VAL A 414 -1.18 9.90 -14.08
CA VAL A 414 -0.86 11.17 -13.43
C VAL A 414 0.45 11.09 -12.65
N ASP A 415 0.73 9.94 -12.03
CA ASP A 415 1.97 9.63 -11.30
C ASP A 415 2.39 10.74 -10.32
N GLY A 416 1.42 11.25 -9.55
CA GLY A 416 1.69 12.24 -8.51
C GLY A 416 2.00 13.65 -9.00
N ALA A 417 1.94 13.89 -10.31
CA ALA A 417 2.31 15.18 -10.88
C ALA A 417 1.38 16.33 -10.45
N THR A 418 0.11 16.05 -10.13
CA THR A 418 -0.90 17.08 -9.90
C THR A 418 -2.16 16.55 -9.20
N ALA A 419 -2.89 17.45 -8.54
CA ALA A 419 -4.29 17.28 -8.13
C ALA A 419 -5.25 18.27 -8.84
N ASP A 420 -4.71 19.12 -9.71
CA ASP A 420 -5.49 20.07 -10.50
C ASP A 420 -6.40 19.34 -11.51
N PRO A 421 -7.74 19.54 -11.46
CA PRO A 421 -8.68 18.80 -12.29
C PRO A 421 -8.37 18.89 -13.79
N THR A 422 -8.04 20.08 -14.32
CA THR A 422 -7.74 20.29 -15.73
C THR A 422 -6.51 19.50 -16.15
N ARG A 423 -5.43 19.54 -15.36
CA ARG A 423 -4.22 18.76 -15.65
C ARG A 423 -4.44 17.26 -15.53
N VAL A 424 -5.22 16.80 -14.55
CA VAL A 424 -5.58 15.37 -14.43
C VAL A 424 -6.37 14.92 -15.66
N ALA A 425 -7.35 15.70 -16.11
CA ALA A 425 -8.09 15.42 -17.32
C ALA A 425 -7.20 15.39 -18.58
N GLY A 426 -6.21 16.29 -18.68
CA GLY A 426 -5.19 16.24 -19.73
C GLY A 426 -4.40 14.92 -19.71
N ARG A 427 -3.97 14.46 -18.54
CA ARG A 427 -3.30 13.15 -18.39
C ARG A 427 -4.19 11.97 -18.77
N ILE A 428 -5.50 12.06 -18.54
CA ILE A 428 -6.46 11.06 -19.02
C ILE A 428 -6.50 11.05 -20.54
N VAL A 429 -6.55 12.22 -21.19
CA VAL A 429 -6.50 12.32 -22.67
C VAL A 429 -5.22 11.70 -23.22
N GLU A 430 -4.05 12.06 -22.68
CA GLU A 430 -2.77 11.47 -23.08
C GLU A 430 -2.75 9.95 -22.85
N GLY A 431 -3.22 9.50 -21.69
CA GLY A 431 -3.29 8.09 -21.32
C GLY A 431 -4.15 7.28 -22.30
N VAL A 432 -5.34 7.78 -22.63
CA VAL A 432 -6.22 7.16 -23.62
C VAL A 432 -5.57 7.16 -25.01
N TYR A 433 -4.99 8.29 -25.45
CA TYR A 433 -4.40 8.43 -26.77
C TYR A 433 -3.15 7.56 -26.98
N HIS A 434 -2.26 7.51 -25.98
CA HIS A 434 -0.94 6.91 -26.13
C HIS A 434 -0.80 5.50 -25.54
N THR A 435 -1.51 5.17 -24.46
CA THR A 435 -1.19 3.97 -23.65
C THR A 435 -2.16 2.82 -23.84
N LEU A 436 -3.42 3.10 -24.16
CA LEU A 436 -4.47 2.08 -24.23
C LEU A 436 -4.42 1.20 -25.49
N GLY A 437 -3.50 1.47 -26.43
CA GLY A 437 -3.35 0.68 -27.67
C GLY A 437 -4.57 0.75 -28.59
N LEU A 438 -5.32 1.84 -28.53
CA LEU A 438 -6.55 2.05 -29.29
C LEU A 438 -6.26 2.45 -30.73
N ARG A 439 -7.24 2.19 -31.61
CA ARG A 439 -7.21 2.64 -33.02
C ARG A 439 -8.57 3.19 -33.42
N TYR A 440 -8.57 4.30 -34.13
CA TYR A 440 -9.80 4.87 -34.70
C TYR A 440 -10.41 3.96 -35.79
N ASP A 441 -11.73 3.79 -35.80
CA ASP A 441 -12.50 3.11 -36.86
C ASP A 441 -12.57 3.98 -38.13
N ASP A 442 -11.57 3.82 -38.99
CA ASP A 442 -11.49 4.47 -40.30
C ASP A 442 -12.40 3.84 -41.37
N VAL A 443 -13.10 2.74 -41.06
CA VAL A 443 -13.88 1.98 -42.03
C VAL A 443 -15.37 2.25 -41.90
N ARG A 444 -15.93 2.20 -40.69
CA ARG A 444 -17.38 2.34 -40.49
C ARG A 444 -17.75 3.58 -39.70
N GLY A 445 -16.82 4.14 -38.91
CA GLY A 445 -17.06 5.24 -37.99
C GLY A 445 -18.09 4.92 -36.91
N ALA A 446 -18.36 3.63 -36.66
CA ALA A 446 -19.42 3.21 -35.74
C ALA A 446 -18.87 3.10 -34.31
N SER A 447 -19.67 3.48 -33.33
CA SER A 447 -19.34 3.32 -31.92
C SER A 447 -19.33 1.84 -31.57
N ALA A 448 -18.28 1.38 -30.89
CA ALA A 448 -18.18 0.02 -30.39
C ALA A 448 -18.68 -0.08 -28.94
N TYR A 449 -18.47 0.97 -28.16
CA TYR A 449 -18.70 1.02 -26.70
C TYR A 449 -19.66 2.13 -26.27
N SER A 450 -20.19 2.91 -27.21
CA SER A 450 -21.22 3.91 -26.94
C SER A 450 -22.48 3.71 -27.79
N ASP A 451 -23.63 4.11 -27.26
CA ASP A 451 -24.91 4.12 -27.98
C ASP A 451 -25.72 5.38 -27.64
N TYR A 452 -26.75 5.65 -28.44
CA TYR A 452 -27.64 6.80 -28.32
C TYR A 452 -29.10 6.34 -28.50
N PRO A 453 -29.69 5.62 -27.52
CA PRO A 453 -30.96 4.94 -27.69
C PRO A 453 -32.11 5.88 -28.10
N ASP A 454 -32.17 7.05 -27.47
CA ASP A 454 -33.19 8.08 -27.75
C ASP A 454 -32.62 9.33 -28.45
N GLY A 455 -31.50 9.17 -29.16
CA GLY A 455 -30.81 10.24 -29.88
C GLY A 455 -29.65 10.84 -29.09
N TRP A 456 -29.10 11.96 -29.58
CA TRP A 456 -27.90 12.58 -28.98
C TRP A 456 -28.05 12.99 -27.52
N ASP A 457 -29.30 13.08 -27.03
CA ASP A 457 -29.60 13.48 -25.66
C ASP A 457 -29.50 12.33 -24.64
N ASP A 458 -29.20 11.10 -25.08
CA ASP A 458 -29.21 9.89 -24.24
C ASP A 458 -27.94 9.06 -24.49
N GLY A 459 -26.78 9.69 -24.31
CA GLY A 459 -25.48 9.06 -24.57
C GLY A 459 -25.09 8.05 -23.49
N VAL A 460 -24.93 6.79 -23.87
CA VAL A 460 -24.52 5.69 -22.97
C VAL A 460 -23.11 5.23 -23.31
N PHE A 461 -22.31 4.91 -22.29
CA PHE A 461 -21.02 4.23 -22.44
C PHE A 461 -20.98 2.90 -21.67
N PHE A 462 -20.68 1.81 -22.38
CA PHE A 462 -20.55 0.46 -21.85
C PHE A 462 -19.16 0.23 -21.24
N ALA A 463 -18.89 0.87 -20.09
CA ALA A 463 -17.57 0.86 -19.46
C ALA A 463 -17.07 -0.56 -19.13
N GLY A 464 -17.96 -1.45 -18.65
CA GLY A 464 -17.58 -2.83 -18.34
C GLY A 464 -17.12 -3.61 -19.58
N ALA A 465 -17.84 -3.44 -20.69
CA ALA A 465 -17.46 -4.05 -21.97
C ALA A 465 -16.14 -3.48 -22.51
N PHE A 466 -15.89 -2.18 -22.29
CA PHE A 466 -14.64 -1.53 -22.67
C PHE A 466 -13.45 -2.07 -21.87
N GLU A 467 -13.57 -2.14 -20.53
CA GLU A 467 -12.49 -2.67 -19.68
C GLU A 467 -12.13 -4.11 -20.08
N ARG A 468 -13.12 -4.94 -20.40
CA ARG A 468 -12.89 -6.32 -20.89
C ARG A 468 -12.45 -6.42 -22.34
N ARG A 469 -12.49 -5.33 -23.11
CA ARG A 469 -12.19 -5.29 -24.54
C ARG A 469 -13.11 -6.19 -25.37
N ASP A 470 -14.40 -6.27 -25.03
CA ASP A 470 -15.37 -7.18 -25.67
C ASP A 470 -15.50 -6.98 -27.20
N TYR A 471 -15.25 -5.75 -27.69
CA TYR A 471 -15.27 -5.38 -29.10
C TYR A 471 -13.88 -5.04 -29.68
N GLY A 472 -12.80 -5.33 -28.96
CA GLY A 472 -11.42 -5.11 -29.39
C GLY A 472 -10.85 -3.72 -29.07
N SER A 473 -9.87 -3.27 -29.85
CA SER A 473 -9.17 -1.98 -29.67
C SER A 473 -9.65 -0.89 -30.62
N THR A 474 -10.61 -1.21 -31.49
CA THR A 474 -11.18 -0.27 -32.45
C THR A 474 -12.25 0.56 -31.76
N ILE A 475 -12.12 1.89 -31.86
CA ILE A 475 -13.04 2.86 -31.25
C ILE A 475 -13.38 3.98 -32.24
N ASN A 476 -14.46 4.70 -32.02
CA ASN A 476 -14.72 5.98 -32.70
C ASN A 476 -14.65 7.17 -31.73
N CYS A 477 -15.07 8.35 -32.19
CA CYS A 477 -15.09 9.57 -31.37
C CYS A 477 -16.05 9.45 -30.19
N SER A 478 -17.17 8.76 -30.37
CA SER A 478 -18.14 8.57 -29.30
C SER A 478 -17.58 7.74 -28.15
N ASP A 479 -16.90 6.65 -28.49
CA ASP A 479 -16.24 5.78 -27.52
C ASP A 479 -15.12 6.52 -26.79
N ALA A 480 -14.28 7.28 -27.51
CA ALA A 480 -13.19 8.07 -26.93
C ALA A 480 -13.71 9.10 -25.91
N ALA A 481 -14.75 9.86 -26.27
CA ALA A 481 -15.41 10.79 -25.36
C ALA A 481 -16.03 10.08 -24.16
N GLY A 482 -16.60 8.88 -24.37
CA GLY A 482 -17.14 8.03 -23.31
C GLY A 482 -16.08 7.59 -22.30
N ILE A 483 -14.92 7.14 -22.77
CA ILE A 483 -13.78 6.73 -21.94
C ILE A 483 -13.25 7.92 -21.13
N VAL A 484 -12.94 9.04 -21.80
CA VAL A 484 -12.41 10.24 -21.12
C VAL A 484 -13.40 10.75 -20.09
N GLY A 485 -14.68 10.85 -20.46
CA GLY A 485 -15.76 11.26 -19.56
C GLY A 485 -15.90 10.33 -18.36
N ALA A 486 -16.04 9.02 -18.59
CA ALA A 486 -16.19 8.04 -17.53
C ALA A 486 -15.01 8.06 -16.55
N TYR A 487 -13.78 8.05 -17.05
CA TYR A 487 -12.58 8.01 -16.21
C TYR A 487 -12.42 9.27 -15.38
N ALA A 488 -12.63 10.44 -16.00
CA ALA A 488 -12.57 11.71 -15.31
C ALA A 488 -13.65 11.79 -14.21
N ASN A 489 -14.87 11.35 -14.49
CA ASN A 489 -15.95 11.32 -13.50
C ASN A 489 -15.66 10.34 -12.35
N MET A 490 -15.06 9.18 -12.61
CA MET A 490 -14.66 8.23 -11.56
C MET A 490 -13.63 8.79 -10.57
N VAL A 491 -12.75 9.69 -11.02
CA VAL A 491 -11.76 10.38 -10.16
C VAL A 491 -12.25 11.74 -9.63
N GLY A 492 -13.52 12.10 -9.89
CA GLY A 492 -14.19 13.27 -9.34
C GLY A 492 -14.02 14.56 -10.13
N ILE A 493 -13.89 14.47 -11.45
CA ILE A 493 -13.89 15.60 -12.37
C ILE A 493 -15.20 15.55 -13.18
N ASP A 494 -16.05 16.57 -13.01
CA ASP A 494 -17.30 16.71 -13.77
C ASP A 494 -16.96 16.93 -15.26
N MET A 495 -16.99 15.84 -16.02
CA MET A 495 -16.81 15.82 -17.46
C MET A 495 -18.11 15.45 -18.13
N ARG A 496 -18.50 16.29 -19.08
CA ARG A 496 -19.72 16.12 -19.86
C ARG A 496 -19.39 15.71 -21.26
N TYR A 497 -20.39 15.12 -21.88
CA TYR A 497 -20.34 14.64 -23.24
C TYR A 497 -20.86 15.70 -24.19
N HIS A 498 -20.08 16.03 -25.22
CA HIS A 498 -20.40 17.09 -26.17
C HIS A 498 -20.43 16.52 -27.59
N ILE A 499 -21.50 16.81 -28.33
CA ILE A 499 -21.71 16.42 -29.72
C ILE A 499 -21.54 17.63 -30.64
N LEU A 500 -20.47 17.62 -31.43
CA LEU A 500 -20.19 18.62 -32.45
C LEU A 500 -20.95 18.26 -33.73
N THR A 501 -21.81 19.16 -34.18
CA THR A 501 -22.57 19.01 -35.44
C THR A 501 -22.55 20.31 -36.22
N HIS A 502 -22.74 20.24 -37.53
CA HIS A 502 -22.93 21.45 -38.31
C HIS A 502 -24.36 21.99 -38.21
N ALA A 503 -24.52 23.30 -38.14
CA ALA A 503 -25.81 23.94 -37.89
C ALA A 503 -26.85 23.71 -39.00
N TRP A 504 -26.41 23.50 -40.25
CA TRP A 504 -27.28 23.55 -41.43
C TRP A 504 -27.06 22.41 -42.45
N ARG A 505 -26.14 21.48 -42.18
CA ARG A 505 -25.77 20.40 -43.12
C ARG A 505 -25.44 19.13 -42.33
N ASP A 506 -25.49 17.98 -42.99
CA ASP A 506 -25.22 16.68 -42.40
C ASP A 506 -23.69 16.48 -42.30
N GLY A 507 -23.04 17.21 -41.38
CA GLY A 507 -21.61 17.09 -41.09
C GLY A 507 -20.76 18.33 -41.40
N PHE A 508 -19.45 18.25 -41.18
CA PHE A 508 -18.48 19.31 -41.44
C PHE A 508 -17.16 18.73 -41.98
N ASP A 509 -16.48 19.53 -42.79
CA ASP A 509 -15.20 19.16 -43.41
C ASP A 509 -14.05 19.31 -42.41
N LEU A 510 -13.05 18.45 -42.49
CA LEU A 510 -11.90 18.42 -41.60
C LEU A 510 -10.71 19.16 -42.21
N ASN A 511 -9.90 19.70 -41.30
CA ASN A 511 -8.50 20.00 -41.57
C ASN A 511 -7.65 18.72 -41.45
N TYR A 512 -6.33 18.83 -41.54
CA TYR A 512 -5.45 17.70 -41.26
C TYR A 512 -5.55 17.30 -39.79
N ILE A 513 -5.84 16.03 -39.54
CA ILE A 513 -5.86 15.46 -38.19
C ILE A 513 -5.01 14.21 -38.13
N ARG A 514 -4.60 13.80 -36.94
CA ARG A 514 -3.97 12.51 -36.69
C ARG A 514 -4.83 11.67 -35.75
N PRO A 515 -5.67 10.77 -36.26
CA PRO A 515 -6.50 9.92 -35.41
C PRO A 515 -5.67 9.03 -34.49
N ILE A 516 -6.25 8.65 -33.35
CA ILE A 516 -5.65 7.72 -32.39
C ILE A 516 -5.24 6.40 -33.07
N GLY A 517 -4.02 5.96 -32.82
CA GLY A 517 -3.44 4.75 -33.44
C GLY A 517 -2.88 4.95 -34.86
N PHE A 518 -2.86 6.18 -35.39
CA PHE A 518 -2.25 6.51 -36.68
C PHE A 518 -0.88 7.19 -36.50
N ALA A 519 -0.01 7.07 -37.50
CA ALA A 519 1.35 7.60 -37.46
C ALA A 519 1.47 9.02 -38.05
N GLU A 520 0.60 9.38 -38.99
CA GLU A 520 0.71 10.58 -39.81
C GLU A 520 -0.58 11.40 -39.75
N PHE A 521 -0.46 12.70 -40.04
CA PHE A 521 -1.59 13.58 -40.27
C PHE A 521 -2.19 13.31 -41.65
N ASP A 522 -3.52 13.27 -41.74
CA ASP A 522 -4.26 13.03 -42.98
C ASP A 522 -5.51 13.93 -43.00
N GLU A 523 -5.82 14.49 -44.17
CA GLU A 523 -7.05 15.24 -44.42
C GLU A 523 -8.23 14.32 -44.76
N THR A 524 -7.98 13.05 -45.11
CA THR A 524 -8.99 12.04 -45.46
C THR A 524 -8.82 10.74 -44.68
N PRO A 525 -8.79 10.77 -43.33
CA PRO A 525 -8.48 9.60 -42.53
C PRO A 525 -9.55 8.50 -42.60
N PHE A 526 -10.73 8.75 -43.17
CA PHE A 526 -11.83 7.78 -43.25
C PHE A 526 -12.01 7.23 -44.66
N LEU A 527 -12.05 5.90 -44.78
CA LEU A 527 -12.27 5.19 -46.04
C LEU A 527 -13.65 5.51 -46.65
N PHE A 528 -14.64 5.77 -45.80
CA PHE A 528 -16.02 6.09 -46.20
C PHE A 528 -16.44 7.41 -45.54
N GLY A 529 -16.41 8.49 -46.30
CA GLY A 529 -16.70 9.86 -45.80
C GLY A 529 -15.62 10.88 -46.14
N GLY A 530 -14.42 10.42 -46.52
CA GLY A 530 -13.31 11.31 -46.86
C GLY A 530 -12.90 12.17 -45.67
N GLY A 531 -12.59 13.44 -45.93
CA GLY A 531 -12.19 14.42 -44.92
C GLY A 531 -13.34 15.11 -44.23
N SER A 532 -14.33 14.38 -43.73
CA SER A 532 -15.49 14.99 -43.06
C SER A 532 -16.04 14.13 -41.93
N PHE A 533 -16.64 14.79 -40.94
CA PHE A 533 -17.42 14.16 -39.87
C PHE A 533 -18.90 14.46 -40.04
N SER A 534 -19.76 13.44 -39.95
CA SER A 534 -21.21 13.63 -39.81
C SER A 534 -21.55 14.30 -38.46
N TYR A 535 -20.80 13.93 -37.43
CA TYR A 535 -20.73 14.53 -36.10
C TYR A 535 -19.38 14.15 -35.48
N HIS A 536 -18.97 14.84 -34.42
CA HIS A 536 -17.81 14.45 -33.62
C HIS A 536 -18.16 14.53 -32.14
N ALA A 537 -17.74 13.56 -31.34
CA ALA A 537 -18.00 13.55 -29.90
C ALA A 537 -16.71 13.85 -29.14
N VAL A 538 -16.80 14.70 -28.12
CA VAL A 538 -15.69 15.09 -27.25
C VAL A 538 -16.15 15.15 -25.80
N ALA A 539 -15.21 15.16 -24.86
CA ALA A 539 -15.49 15.39 -23.45
C ALA A 539 -15.10 16.82 -23.06
N GLY A 540 -15.74 17.37 -22.04
CA GLY A 540 -15.41 18.70 -21.54
C GLY A 540 -16.17 19.07 -20.28
N PRO A 541 -15.59 19.86 -19.36
CA PRO A 541 -16.30 20.33 -18.19
C PRO A 541 -17.35 21.40 -18.56
N PRO A 542 -18.21 21.82 -17.61
CA PRO A 542 -19.27 22.79 -17.87
C PRO A 542 -18.82 24.17 -18.36
N ASP A 543 -17.52 24.49 -18.26
CA ASP A 543 -16.96 25.75 -18.79
C ASP A 543 -16.77 25.75 -20.32
N GLY A 544 -16.95 24.58 -20.95
CA GLY A 544 -16.88 24.37 -22.38
C GLY A 544 -15.49 24.03 -22.92
N SER A 545 -14.42 24.01 -22.11
CA SER A 545 -13.11 23.55 -22.59
C SER A 545 -13.17 22.12 -23.13
N ILE A 546 -12.38 21.82 -24.17
CA ILE A 546 -12.46 20.58 -24.93
C ILE A 546 -11.30 19.64 -24.58
N PHE A 547 -11.67 18.40 -24.25
CA PHE A 547 -10.80 17.27 -24.01
C PHE A 547 -11.11 16.17 -25.02
N ASP A 548 -10.16 15.88 -25.91
CA ASP A 548 -10.36 14.95 -27.01
C ASP A 548 -9.17 14.01 -27.16
N ALA A 549 -9.40 12.73 -26.88
CA ALA A 549 -8.44 11.65 -27.07
C ALA A 549 -8.62 10.91 -28.39
N THR A 550 -9.56 11.33 -29.23
CA THR A 550 -9.85 10.68 -30.51
C THR A 550 -8.75 10.93 -31.54
N LEU A 551 -8.19 12.14 -31.53
CA LEU A 551 -7.30 12.65 -32.57
C LEU A 551 -6.37 13.71 -31.99
N ALA A 552 -5.24 13.93 -32.67
CA ALA A 552 -4.44 15.12 -32.50
C ALA A 552 -4.73 16.11 -33.63
N LEU A 553 -4.71 17.40 -33.26
CA LEU A 553 -4.84 18.56 -34.12
C LEU A 553 -3.46 19.07 -34.54
N ASP A 554 -3.46 20.01 -35.49
CA ASP A 554 -2.28 20.75 -35.88
C ASP A 554 -2.10 21.99 -34.99
N GLY A 555 -1.08 21.96 -34.13
CA GLY A 555 -0.76 23.04 -33.18
C GLY A 555 0.13 24.15 -33.73
N ASP A 556 0.43 24.18 -35.04
CA ASP A 556 1.31 25.21 -35.62
C ASP A 556 0.56 26.51 -36.02
N GLY A 557 -0.79 26.48 -35.94
CA GLY A 557 -1.69 27.57 -36.29
C GLY A 557 -2.06 27.65 -37.78
N VAL A 558 -1.67 26.67 -38.60
CA VAL A 558 -1.96 26.56 -40.04
C VAL A 558 -2.50 25.15 -40.36
N PRO A 559 -3.68 24.78 -39.82
CA PRO A 559 -4.18 23.39 -39.85
C PRO A 559 -4.48 22.81 -41.25
N THR A 560 -4.34 23.63 -42.29
CA THR A 560 -4.64 23.28 -43.69
C THR A 560 -3.42 22.90 -44.52
N ALA A 561 -2.19 23.03 -43.99
CA ALA A 561 -0.98 22.75 -44.76
C ALA A 561 0.21 22.34 -43.87
N PRO A 562 1.12 21.47 -44.37
CA PRO A 562 2.31 21.09 -43.62
C PRO A 562 3.34 22.23 -43.49
N PRO A 563 4.27 22.15 -42.51
CA PRO A 563 4.45 21.05 -41.56
C PRO A 563 3.45 21.07 -40.39
N HIS A 564 2.93 19.91 -40.00
CA HIS A 564 1.99 19.82 -38.88
C HIS A 564 2.71 19.65 -37.53
N ALA A 565 2.29 20.40 -36.51
CA ALA A 565 2.73 20.22 -35.13
C ALA A 565 1.70 19.40 -34.35
N PHE A 566 2.15 18.38 -33.61
CA PHE A 566 1.26 17.54 -32.82
C PHE A 566 0.66 18.31 -31.62
N LEU A 567 -0.67 18.36 -31.53
CA LEU A 567 -1.41 18.95 -30.42
C LEU A 567 -2.58 18.05 -29.99
N LEU A 568 -2.61 17.60 -28.74
CA LEU A 568 -3.80 16.99 -28.14
C LEU A 568 -4.69 18.07 -27.52
N ALA A 569 -6.00 17.88 -27.60
CA ALA A 569 -6.94 18.77 -26.95
C ALA A 569 -7.05 18.40 -25.47
N GLU A 570 -6.34 19.15 -24.62
CA GLU A 570 -6.26 18.92 -23.17
C GLU A 570 -6.81 20.13 -22.40
N GLY A 571 -8.04 20.53 -22.72
CA GLY A 571 -8.67 21.74 -22.21
C GLY A 571 -8.53 22.94 -23.15
N LEU A 572 -8.56 22.70 -24.46
CA LEU A 572 -8.54 23.78 -25.46
C LEU A 572 -9.84 24.59 -25.40
N PRO A 573 -9.78 25.92 -25.58
CA PRO A 573 -10.97 26.72 -25.79
C PRO A 573 -11.76 26.22 -27.03
N PRO A 574 -13.10 26.17 -26.99
CA PRO A 574 -13.91 25.71 -28.12
C PRO A 574 -13.58 26.33 -29.47
N ALA A 575 -13.35 27.64 -29.50
CA ALA A 575 -13.08 28.35 -30.75
C ALA A 575 -11.76 27.89 -31.39
N ASP A 576 -10.73 27.71 -30.57
CA ASP A 576 -9.40 27.28 -31.01
C ASP A 576 -9.47 25.82 -31.49
N TYR A 577 -10.08 24.94 -30.68
CA TYR A 577 -10.31 23.54 -31.05
C TYR A 577 -11.06 23.40 -32.39
N LEU A 578 -12.16 24.14 -32.56
CA LEU A 578 -12.96 24.06 -33.78
C LEU A 578 -12.21 24.62 -35.00
N PHE A 579 -11.47 25.73 -34.82
CA PHE A 579 -10.64 26.33 -35.88
C PHE A 579 -9.60 25.34 -36.40
N ASP A 580 -8.92 24.64 -35.50
CA ASP A 580 -7.92 23.63 -35.85
C ASP A 580 -8.56 22.37 -36.44
N LEU A 581 -9.73 21.96 -35.95
CA LEU A 581 -10.44 20.76 -36.42
C LEU A 581 -11.02 20.92 -37.85
N SER A 582 -11.56 22.09 -38.20
CA SER A 582 -12.38 22.25 -39.41
C SER A 582 -12.16 23.57 -40.14
N SER A 583 -12.12 23.49 -41.47
CA SER A 583 -12.12 24.66 -42.36
C SER A 583 -13.45 25.45 -42.35
N ASP A 584 -14.53 24.86 -41.81
CA ASP A 584 -15.87 25.46 -41.69
C ASP A 584 -16.32 25.57 -40.22
N TRP A 585 -15.37 25.80 -39.32
CA TRP A 585 -15.59 25.82 -37.87
C TRP A 585 -16.71 26.76 -37.41
N ALA A 586 -16.94 27.89 -38.10
CA ALA A 586 -18.00 28.86 -37.75
C ALA A 586 -19.43 28.27 -37.88
N GLY A 587 -19.58 27.25 -38.73
CA GLY A 587 -20.82 26.51 -38.93
C GLY A 587 -21.08 25.43 -37.88
N ILE A 588 -20.07 25.04 -37.09
CA ILE A 588 -20.16 23.98 -36.09
C ILE A 588 -20.87 24.48 -34.82
N ARG A 589 -21.65 23.61 -34.21
CA ARG A 589 -22.37 23.81 -32.96
C ARG A 589 -22.08 22.65 -32.04
N ILE A 590 -21.78 23.00 -30.80
CA ILE A 590 -21.75 22.05 -29.69
C ILE A 590 -23.20 21.84 -29.27
N ARG A 591 -23.69 20.62 -29.43
CA ARG A 591 -24.96 20.14 -28.89
C ARG A 591 -24.65 19.15 -27.79
N TYR A 592 -25.57 19.02 -26.84
CA TYR A 592 -25.49 18.10 -25.71
C TYR A 592 -24.45 18.52 -24.64
N ASP A 593 -24.88 18.45 -23.37
CA ASP A 593 -24.16 18.96 -22.20
C ASP A 593 -24.63 18.18 -20.95
N GLU A 594 -24.52 16.86 -21.00
CA GLU A 594 -24.86 15.95 -19.89
C GLU A 594 -23.68 15.02 -19.55
N THR A 595 -23.68 14.47 -18.35
CA THR A 595 -22.66 13.50 -17.93
C THR A 595 -22.94 12.14 -18.58
N VAL A 596 -21.90 11.44 -19.02
CA VAL A 596 -22.02 10.09 -19.60
C VAL A 596 -22.70 9.13 -18.62
N GLU A 597 -23.77 8.46 -19.06
CA GLU A 597 -24.38 7.36 -18.32
C GLU A 597 -23.53 6.09 -18.48
N LEU A 598 -23.22 5.43 -17.35
CA LEU A 598 -22.49 4.17 -17.36
C LEU A 598 -23.48 2.99 -17.42
N GLN A 599 -23.23 2.07 -18.34
CA GLN A 599 -23.93 0.78 -18.41
C GLN A 599 -22.99 -0.41 -18.29
#